data_AF-A0A5M3MAH9-F1
#
_entry.id   AF-A0A5M3MAH9-F1
#
_cell.length_a   1.000
_cell.length_b   1.000
_cell.length_c   1.000
_cell.angle_alpha   90.00
_cell.angle_beta   90.00
_cell.angle_gamma   90.00
#
_symmetry.space_group_name_H-M   'P 1'
#
loop_
_entity.id
_entity.type
_entity.pdbx_description
1 polymer ?
#
loop_
_entity_poly.entity_id
_entity_poly.type
_entity_poly.pdbx_seq_one_letter_code
_entity_poly.pdbx_strand_id
1 'polypeptide(L)'
;MGLFYDHIPNDLAEWMLKQPMFWVSSAPLSGEGHVNVSPKATPDSFHMTSPTQVWYEDLTGSGIETISHLREPGNGRVTILFQAMEGGPRLMRLFGKGRVHELGTPEYETLIPRENRKAGSRAVIVIDVYKVGTSCGFGVPKYKFEGHRSALEGWCENLEKPDRAADLSGAPLGGKPIPQGYDDVKGMRDWWHMQNMQSLDGLPGLGAGVLEQRMPNNSFDRKSPAYATSKKAPKAIEAGNQSSAESQKGVLSVDAKTVGQNLSLEHPSAVLVIVVIAGAYKSDSHIALNALVRWDSAYSLIPSFTNVSYWDTTTDESHRRLNIFLHCRSQTFATMGKFYDHIPEDLAVWMLKQPMFWVSSAPLSGDGHVNLSPKSTPDSFHMTSPNQVWYEDLTGSGIETISHLREPGNGRITILFQAMEGGPRLMRLVGKGKVHEVGTPEYEALIPSGQRKAGSRAVIVIDVFKIGTSCGFGVPKYKFEGHRSALEGWCESLEKADRTVDATGGSLAAQRTPGGGENASVGAEDYIGGGMRDWWRAQNMHSLDGLPGLSSKPLEQRMEVNSFDRKSEKYASARKAPRAVEAGVETKVEKNGGLVGWKEVVGSIGYRLL
;
A
#
# COMPACT_ATOMS: atom_id res chain seq x y z
N MET A 1 -6.75 22.94 -9.19
CA MET A 1 -5.47 23.11 -8.47
C MET A 1 -5.46 22.17 -7.28
N GLY A 2 -4.29 21.70 -6.84
CA GLY A 2 -4.22 21.03 -5.54
C GLY A 2 -4.28 22.08 -4.43
N LEU A 3 -5.09 21.86 -3.39
CA LEU A 3 -5.15 22.77 -2.25
C LEU A 3 -4.39 22.14 -1.07
N PHE A 4 -3.65 22.98 -0.35
CA PHE A 4 -2.87 22.56 0.80
C PHE A 4 -3.40 23.22 2.07
N TYR A 5 -3.38 22.46 3.16
CA TYR A 5 -3.80 22.89 4.48
C TYR A 5 -2.79 22.41 5.52
N ASP A 6 -2.65 23.15 6.61
CA ASP A 6 -1.76 22.75 7.72
C ASP A 6 -2.46 21.80 8.71
N HIS A 7 -3.77 21.65 8.60
CA HIS A 7 -4.59 20.72 9.37
C HIS A 7 -5.73 20.15 8.51
N ILE A 8 -6.38 19.09 8.97
CA ILE A 8 -7.52 18.45 8.32
C ILE A 8 -8.77 19.35 8.48
N PRO A 9 -9.29 19.94 7.40
CA PRO A 9 -10.54 20.69 7.43
C PRO A 9 -11.74 19.80 7.78
N ASN A 10 -12.74 20.34 8.47
CA ASN A 10 -13.89 19.57 8.96
C ASN A 10 -14.68 18.86 7.85
N ASP A 11 -14.91 19.53 6.71
CA ASP A 11 -15.62 18.93 5.57
C ASP A 11 -14.83 17.76 4.95
N LEU A 12 -13.49 17.87 4.94
CA LEU A 12 -12.60 16.80 4.50
C LEU A 12 -12.55 15.66 5.51
N ALA A 13 -12.56 15.96 6.82
CA ALA A 13 -12.60 14.95 7.88
C ALA A 13 -13.84 14.05 7.73
N GLU A 14 -15.02 14.66 7.57
CA GLU A 14 -16.27 13.91 7.37
C GLU A 14 -16.24 13.02 6.13
N TRP A 15 -15.65 13.50 5.03
CA TRP A 15 -15.52 12.71 3.80
C TRP A 15 -14.49 11.58 3.95
N MET A 16 -13.35 11.87 4.57
CA MET A 16 -12.25 10.94 4.82
C MET A 16 -12.70 9.75 5.67
N LEU A 17 -13.39 10.00 6.78
CA LEU A 17 -13.85 8.95 7.72
C LEU A 17 -14.94 8.04 7.13
N LYS A 18 -15.54 8.42 5.99
CA LYS A 18 -16.51 7.58 5.26
C LYS A 18 -15.83 6.65 4.25
N GLN A 19 -14.53 6.80 4.00
CA GLN A 19 -13.85 5.99 3.00
C GLN A 19 -13.60 4.57 3.55
N PRO A 20 -14.02 3.51 2.83
CA PRO A 20 -13.85 2.12 3.25
C PRO A 20 -12.40 1.61 3.15
N MET A 21 -11.50 2.37 2.53
CA MET A 21 -10.11 1.99 2.30
C MET A 21 -9.24 3.24 2.15
N PHE A 22 -8.01 3.14 2.64
CA PHE A 22 -6.95 4.11 2.44
C PHE A 22 -5.65 3.38 2.08
N TRP A 23 -4.67 4.13 1.58
CA TRP A 23 -3.35 3.59 1.26
C TRP A 23 -2.30 4.29 2.09
N VAL A 24 -1.34 3.51 2.57
CA VAL A 24 -0.23 3.98 3.38
C VAL A 24 1.03 3.84 2.56
N SER A 25 1.84 4.89 2.55
CA SER A 25 3.17 4.85 1.98
C SER A 25 4.20 5.38 2.97
N SER A 26 5.36 4.73 2.99
CA SER A 26 6.51 5.04 3.84
C SER A 26 7.78 4.65 3.09
N ALA A 27 8.93 5.23 3.44
CA ALA A 27 10.21 4.90 2.81
C ALA A 27 11.33 4.95 3.83
N PRO A 28 12.36 4.09 3.72
CA PRO A 28 13.56 4.20 4.54
C PRO A 28 14.39 5.42 4.11
N LEU A 29 15.30 5.87 4.97
CA LEU A 29 16.22 6.98 4.67
C LEU A 29 17.27 6.56 3.63
N SER A 30 17.72 5.32 3.67
CA SER A 30 18.69 4.80 2.69
C SER A 30 18.14 4.86 1.25
N GLY A 31 18.93 5.43 0.33
CA GLY A 31 18.63 5.48 -1.11
C GLY A 31 18.63 4.10 -1.80
N GLU A 32 19.19 3.08 -1.14
CA GLU A 32 19.17 1.70 -1.59
C GLU A 32 17.96 0.92 -1.05
N GLY A 33 17.30 1.42 0.01
CA GLY A 33 16.09 0.80 0.54
C GLY A 33 14.85 1.07 -0.30
N HIS A 34 13.76 0.34 -0.06
CA HIS A 34 12.60 0.32 -0.92
C HIS A 34 11.44 1.16 -0.39
N VAL A 35 10.81 1.92 -1.28
CA VAL A 35 9.60 2.67 -0.92
C VAL A 35 8.43 1.68 -0.79
N ASN A 36 7.67 1.76 0.29
CA ASN A 36 6.52 0.90 0.53
C ASN A 36 5.21 1.61 0.18
N VAL A 37 4.24 0.83 -0.30
CA VAL A 37 2.85 1.23 -0.47
C VAL A 37 1.93 0.05 -0.16
N SER A 38 0.90 0.26 0.64
CA SER A 38 -0.02 -0.81 1.07
C SER A 38 -1.44 -0.29 1.28
N PRO A 39 -2.48 -1.02 0.86
CA PRO A 39 -3.86 -0.69 1.22
C PRO A 39 -4.18 -1.15 2.64
N LYS A 40 -5.05 -0.39 3.32
CA LYS A 40 -5.63 -0.68 4.63
C LYS A 40 -7.14 -0.43 4.55
N ALA A 41 -7.94 -1.40 4.96
CA ALA A 41 -9.36 -1.39 4.61
C ALA A 41 -10.25 -2.31 5.48
N THR A 42 -9.77 -2.74 6.64
CA THR A 42 -10.66 -3.38 7.60
C THR A 42 -11.60 -2.34 8.19
N PRO A 43 -12.88 -2.69 8.44
CA PRO A 43 -13.81 -1.76 9.07
C PRO A 43 -13.25 -1.18 10.36
N ASP A 44 -13.58 0.09 10.63
CA ASP A 44 -13.24 0.76 11.88
C ASP A 44 -11.73 0.75 12.21
N SER A 45 -10.88 0.82 11.19
CA SER A 45 -9.43 0.76 11.36
C SER A 45 -8.75 2.12 11.33
N PHE A 46 -9.44 3.23 11.00
CA PHE A 46 -8.85 4.56 10.86
C PHE A 46 -9.65 5.59 11.65
N HIS A 47 -8.95 6.40 12.45
CA HIS A 47 -9.54 7.29 13.43
C HIS A 47 -8.81 8.64 13.43
N MET A 48 -9.54 9.71 13.76
CA MET A 48 -9.00 11.06 13.90
C MET A 48 -9.15 11.50 15.36
N THR A 49 -8.07 11.90 16.01
CA THR A 49 -8.07 12.39 17.40
C THR A 49 -8.15 13.92 17.46
N SER A 50 -7.57 14.60 16.47
CA SER A 50 -7.64 16.06 16.31
C SER A 50 -7.48 16.44 14.82
N PRO A 51 -7.67 17.71 14.44
CA PRO A 51 -7.40 18.16 13.07
C PRO A 51 -5.95 17.92 12.60
N THR A 52 -5.00 17.65 13.48
CA THR A 52 -3.58 17.42 13.15
C THR A 52 -3.08 16.05 13.60
N GLN A 53 -3.96 15.16 14.06
CA GLN A 53 -3.55 13.83 14.50
C GLN A 53 -4.59 12.76 14.15
N VAL A 54 -4.08 11.68 13.58
CA VAL A 54 -4.86 10.50 13.20
C VAL A 54 -4.16 9.25 13.69
N TRP A 55 -4.87 8.13 13.75
CA TRP A 55 -4.25 6.83 13.95
C TRP A 55 -4.99 5.74 13.18
N TYR A 56 -4.29 4.65 12.91
CA TYR A 56 -4.92 3.45 12.39
C TYR A 56 -4.46 2.18 13.09
N GLU A 57 -5.36 1.21 13.20
CA GLU A 57 -5.09 -0.13 13.71
C GLU A 57 -4.34 -0.93 12.63
N ASP A 58 -3.07 -1.24 12.88
CA ASP A 58 -2.26 -2.05 11.98
C ASP A 58 -2.51 -3.53 12.25
N LEU A 59 -3.37 -4.12 11.41
CA LEU A 59 -3.55 -5.56 11.37
C LEU A 59 -2.39 -6.23 10.64
N THR A 60 -2.10 -7.46 11.07
CA THR A 60 -1.02 -8.26 10.54
C THR A 60 -1.17 -8.56 9.05
N GLY A 61 -0.04 -8.88 8.44
CA GLY A 61 0.10 -9.40 7.09
C GLY A 61 1.52 -9.92 6.90
N SER A 62 1.87 -10.32 5.68
CA SER A 62 3.20 -10.85 5.35
C SER A 62 4.30 -9.78 5.24
N GLY A 63 4.04 -8.52 5.63
CA GLY A 63 5.02 -7.44 5.55
C GLY A 63 4.92 -6.50 6.74
N ILE A 64 6.02 -5.79 7.02
CA ILE A 64 6.16 -4.91 8.19
C ILE A 64 6.76 -3.53 7.85
N GLU A 65 7.05 -3.27 6.56
CA GLU A 65 7.75 -2.08 6.07
C GLU A 65 7.36 -0.75 6.73
N THR A 66 6.07 -0.45 6.89
CA THR A 66 5.66 0.81 7.52
C THR A 66 6.14 0.93 8.97
N ILE A 67 5.99 -0.11 9.78
CA ILE A 67 6.48 -0.09 11.16
C ILE A 67 8.00 0.10 11.18
N SER A 68 8.71 -0.61 10.31
CA SER A 68 10.17 -0.51 10.23
C SER A 68 10.67 0.87 9.78
N HIS A 69 10.05 1.47 8.77
CA HIS A 69 10.42 2.82 8.32
C HIS A 69 10.10 3.88 9.37
N LEU A 70 9.01 3.71 10.13
CA LEU A 70 8.66 4.64 11.22
C LEU A 70 9.59 4.52 12.43
N ARG A 71 10.14 3.32 12.68
CA ARG A 71 11.10 3.05 13.75
C ARG A 71 12.53 3.45 13.40
N GLU A 72 12.85 3.58 12.12
CA GLU A 72 14.17 4.02 11.68
C GLU A 72 14.51 5.38 12.33
N PRO A 73 15.62 5.48 13.09
CA PRO A 73 15.97 6.71 13.80
C PRO A 73 16.02 7.92 12.88
N GLY A 74 15.29 8.98 13.25
CA GLY A 74 15.24 10.23 12.48
C GLY A 74 14.30 10.22 11.26
N ASN A 75 13.57 9.13 10.98
CA ASN A 75 12.70 9.05 9.82
C ASN A 75 11.24 9.44 10.12
N GLY A 76 10.41 8.47 10.49
CA GLY A 76 8.99 8.66 10.78
C GLY A 76 8.12 9.04 9.57
N ARG A 77 8.65 9.15 8.34
CA ARG A 77 7.89 9.68 7.21
C ARG A 77 6.79 8.72 6.76
N VAL A 78 5.56 9.22 6.69
CA VAL A 78 4.41 8.47 6.21
C VAL A 78 3.44 9.38 5.45
N THR A 79 2.78 8.81 4.45
CA THR A 79 1.68 9.45 3.74
C THR A 79 0.47 8.54 3.67
N ILE A 80 -0.69 9.08 4.02
CA ILE A 80 -1.98 8.41 3.88
C ILE A 80 -2.71 9.01 2.70
N LEU A 81 -3.14 8.17 1.76
CA LEU A 81 -3.98 8.55 0.63
C LEU A 81 -5.42 8.07 0.84
N PHE A 82 -6.36 8.98 0.65
CA PHE A 82 -7.78 8.72 0.43
C PHE A 82 -8.16 9.11 -0.99
N GLN A 83 -9.03 8.32 -1.62
CA GLN A 83 -9.51 8.59 -2.98
C GLN A 83 -10.99 8.26 -3.15
N ALA A 84 -11.73 9.13 -3.84
CA ALA A 84 -13.13 8.90 -4.17
C ALA A 84 -13.26 7.90 -5.31
N MET A 85 -13.76 6.70 -4.98
CA MET A 85 -14.13 5.69 -5.98
C MET A 85 -15.62 5.77 -6.37
N GLU A 86 -16.46 6.30 -5.47
CA GLU A 86 -17.87 6.62 -5.72
C GLU A 86 -18.07 8.15 -5.80
N GLY A 87 -19.13 8.60 -6.47
CA GLY A 87 -19.48 10.03 -6.51
C GLY A 87 -18.49 10.92 -7.27
N GLY A 88 -18.36 12.17 -6.81
CA GLY A 88 -17.45 13.17 -7.39
C GLY A 88 -15.98 12.82 -7.16
N PRO A 89 -15.08 13.10 -8.12
CA PRO A 89 -13.67 12.74 -7.99
C PRO A 89 -12.99 13.61 -6.93
N ARG A 90 -12.14 13.00 -6.09
CA ARG A 90 -11.38 13.66 -5.03
C ARG A 90 -10.21 12.78 -4.60
N LEU A 91 -9.06 13.39 -4.37
CA LEU A 91 -7.93 12.80 -3.67
C LEU A 91 -7.59 13.66 -2.46
N MET A 92 -7.19 13.03 -1.36
CA MET A 92 -6.66 13.68 -0.17
C MET A 92 -5.45 12.90 0.32
N ARG A 93 -4.36 13.62 0.60
CA ARG A 93 -3.14 13.09 1.19
C ARG A 93 -2.94 13.71 2.57
N LEU A 94 -2.67 12.89 3.55
CA LEU A 94 -2.15 13.32 4.84
C LEU A 94 -0.64 13.06 4.84
N PHE A 95 0.15 14.11 4.95
CA PHE A 95 1.58 14.03 5.15
C PHE A 95 1.88 14.18 6.63
N GLY A 96 2.62 13.23 7.20
CA GLY A 96 2.81 13.19 8.63
C GLY A 96 4.06 12.46 9.08
N LYS A 97 4.32 12.56 10.39
CA LYS A 97 5.33 11.76 11.09
C LYS A 97 4.62 10.72 11.94
N GLY A 98 4.92 9.45 11.69
CA GLY A 98 4.29 8.31 12.35
C GLY A 98 5.08 7.80 13.54
N ARG A 99 4.37 7.29 14.54
CA ARG A 99 4.87 6.57 15.72
C ARG A 99 4.16 5.23 15.84
N VAL A 100 4.87 4.22 16.34
CA VAL A 100 4.37 2.85 16.47
C VAL A 100 4.15 2.54 17.95
N HIS A 101 2.91 2.25 18.32
CA HIS A 101 2.55 1.70 19.63
C HIS A 101 2.17 0.24 19.46
N GLU A 102 2.93 -0.66 20.05
CA GLU A 102 2.76 -2.09 19.86
C GLU A 102 1.71 -2.68 20.80
N LEU A 103 1.13 -3.82 20.43
CA LEU A 103 0.28 -4.58 21.33
C LEU A 103 0.96 -4.75 22.70
N GLY A 104 0.21 -4.46 23.77
CA GLY A 104 0.68 -4.58 25.15
C GLY A 104 1.38 -3.36 25.71
N THR A 105 1.64 -2.32 24.91
CA THR A 105 2.09 -1.03 25.47
C THR A 105 0.91 -0.22 26.03
N PRO A 106 1.11 0.60 27.07
CA PRO A 106 0.03 1.45 27.62
C PRO A 106 -0.62 2.36 26.57
N GLU A 107 0.16 2.86 25.61
CA GLU A 107 -0.33 3.74 24.54
C GLU A 107 -1.24 2.99 23.55
N TYR A 108 -0.92 1.73 23.24
CA TYR A 108 -1.79 0.87 22.44
C TYR A 108 -3.11 0.63 23.16
N GLU A 109 -3.07 0.21 24.42
CA GLU A 109 -4.27 -0.13 25.21
C GLU A 109 -5.16 1.09 25.49
N THR A 110 -4.58 2.30 25.51
CA THR A 110 -5.33 3.55 25.62
C THR A 110 -6.21 3.81 24.39
N LEU A 111 -5.72 3.46 23.19
CA LEU A 111 -6.44 3.68 21.93
C LEU A 111 -7.35 2.50 21.56
N ILE A 112 -6.89 1.29 21.83
CA ILE A 112 -7.60 0.04 21.56
C ILE A 112 -7.55 -0.82 22.83
N PRO A 113 -8.56 -0.67 23.72
CA PRO A 113 -8.70 -1.55 24.87
C PRO A 113 -8.75 -3.02 24.44
N ARG A 114 -8.18 -3.89 25.26
CA ARG A 114 -8.07 -5.33 25.05
C ARG A 114 -9.36 -6.00 24.52
N GLU A 115 -10.53 -5.61 24.99
CA GLU A 115 -11.84 -6.13 24.58
C GLU A 115 -12.29 -5.71 23.17
N ASN A 116 -11.72 -4.64 22.64
CA ASN A 116 -12.04 -4.07 21.33
C ASN A 116 -10.99 -4.40 20.27
N ARG A 117 -9.85 -5.00 20.66
CA ARG A 117 -8.77 -5.36 19.75
C ARG A 117 -9.21 -6.42 18.75
N LYS A 118 -9.03 -6.13 17.47
CA LYS A 118 -9.31 -7.09 16.39
C LYS A 118 -8.22 -8.17 16.35
N ALA A 119 -8.60 -9.39 15.98
CA ALA A 119 -7.65 -10.47 15.74
C ALA A 119 -6.61 -10.06 14.68
N GLY A 120 -5.35 -10.33 14.99
CA GLY A 120 -4.20 -9.96 14.18
C GLY A 120 -3.74 -8.52 14.33
N SER A 121 -4.37 -7.69 15.18
CA SER A 121 -3.85 -6.37 15.49
C SER A 121 -2.48 -6.47 16.15
N ARG A 122 -1.47 -5.78 15.61
CA ARG A 122 -0.10 -5.88 16.15
C ARG A 122 0.43 -4.54 16.65
N ALA A 123 -0.13 -3.45 16.15
CA ALA A 123 0.23 -2.11 16.56
C ALA A 123 -0.88 -1.11 16.24
N VAL A 124 -0.81 0.06 16.87
CA VAL A 124 -1.46 1.29 16.44
C VAL A 124 -0.40 2.21 15.85
N ILE A 125 -0.69 2.77 14.69
CA ILE A 125 0.17 3.76 14.04
C ILE A 125 -0.45 5.12 14.24
N VAL A 126 0.13 5.93 15.12
CA VAL A 126 -0.28 7.32 15.36
C VAL A 126 0.50 8.23 14.44
N ILE A 127 -0.16 9.18 13.79
CA ILE A 127 0.45 10.06 12.80
C ILE A 127 0.12 11.50 13.18
N ASP A 128 1.18 12.27 13.43
CA ASP A 128 1.09 13.73 13.55
C ASP A 128 1.13 14.31 12.13
N VAL A 129 -0.02 14.82 11.69
CA VAL A 129 -0.24 15.38 10.36
C VAL A 129 0.21 16.84 10.38
N TYR A 130 1.18 17.17 9.53
CA TYR A 130 1.70 18.52 9.41
C TYR A 130 1.33 19.18 8.07
N LYS A 131 0.81 18.42 7.11
CA LYS A 131 0.28 18.96 5.86
C LYS A 131 -0.79 18.04 5.26
N VAL A 132 -1.83 18.66 4.72
CA VAL A 132 -2.89 17.98 3.97
C VAL A 132 -2.86 18.50 2.53
N GLY A 133 -2.86 17.60 1.55
CA GLY A 133 -2.93 17.96 0.13
C GLY A 133 -4.17 17.37 -0.53
N THR A 134 -4.99 18.19 -1.15
CA THR A 134 -6.13 17.73 -1.97
C THR A 134 -5.83 17.87 -3.45
N SER A 135 -6.44 17.03 -4.28
CA SER A 135 -6.39 17.20 -5.74
C SER A 135 -7.63 16.62 -6.41
N CYS A 136 -7.87 17.00 -7.67
CA CYS A 136 -9.13 16.75 -8.39
C CYS A 136 -9.46 15.28 -8.59
N GLY A 137 -8.49 14.36 -8.60
CA GLY A 137 -8.74 12.92 -8.74
C GLY A 137 -9.41 12.48 -10.04
N PHE A 138 -9.34 13.29 -11.10
CA PHE A 138 -10.09 13.09 -12.34
C PHE A 138 -9.76 11.80 -13.10
N GLY A 139 -8.59 11.20 -12.85
CA GLY A 139 -8.21 9.90 -13.42
C GLY A 139 -8.83 8.71 -12.70
N VAL A 140 -9.15 8.82 -11.40
CA VAL A 140 -9.60 7.67 -10.59
C VAL A 140 -10.91 7.11 -11.14
N PRO A 141 -10.98 5.81 -11.46
CA PRO A 141 -12.19 5.22 -12.05
C PRO A 141 -13.37 5.21 -11.07
N LYS A 142 -14.56 5.01 -11.61
CA LYS A 142 -15.75 4.77 -10.80
C LYS A 142 -15.84 3.30 -10.43
N TYR A 143 -16.10 3.06 -9.15
CA TYR A 143 -16.45 1.76 -8.62
C TYR A 143 -17.68 1.87 -7.76
N LYS A 144 -18.43 0.78 -7.65
CA LYS A 144 -19.45 0.58 -6.63
C LYS A 144 -18.89 -0.28 -5.51
N PHE A 145 -19.01 0.17 -4.27
CA PHE A 145 -18.61 -0.63 -3.11
C PHE A 145 -19.59 -1.79 -2.90
N GLU A 146 -19.09 -3.02 -2.83
CA GLU A 146 -19.92 -4.22 -2.61
C GLU A 146 -19.84 -4.74 -1.17
N GLY A 147 -18.77 -4.44 -0.43
CA GLY A 147 -18.60 -4.83 0.96
C GLY A 147 -17.17 -5.20 1.34
N HIS A 148 -16.90 -5.29 2.64
CA HIS A 148 -15.62 -5.75 3.16
C HIS A 148 -15.44 -7.27 3.03
N ARG A 149 -14.19 -7.73 2.96
CA ARG A 149 -13.84 -9.14 3.01
C ARG A 149 -13.56 -9.55 4.45
N SER A 150 -14.22 -10.61 4.93
CA SER A 150 -13.96 -11.20 6.25
C SER A 150 -12.78 -12.18 6.29
N ALA A 151 -12.05 -12.32 5.18
CA ALA A 151 -10.98 -13.30 5.05
C ALA A 151 -9.79 -13.01 5.98
N LEU A 152 -9.43 -11.73 6.17
CA LEU A 152 -8.29 -11.36 7.01
C LEU A 152 -8.57 -11.69 8.47
N GLU A 153 -9.67 -11.18 9.03
CA GLU A 153 -10.00 -11.43 10.44
C GLU A 153 -10.28 -12.91 10.71
N GLY A 154 -10.99 -13.60 9.81
CA GLY A 154 -11.20 -15.04 9.96
C GLY A 154 -9.90 -15.84 9.95
N TRP A 155 -8.92 -15.43 9.13
CA TRP A 155 -7.59 -16.04 9.12
C TRP A 155 -6.81 -15.70 10.40
N CYS A 156 -6.79 -14.44 10.82
CA CYS A 156 -6.14 -14.02 12.06
C CYS A 156 -6.73 -14.71 13.30
N GLU A 157 -8.05 -14.79 13.38
CA GLU A 157 -8.78 -15.43 14.48
C GLU A 157 -8.44 -16.92 14.57
N ASN A 158 -8.30 -17.60 13.43
CA ASN A 158 -7.87 -19.00 13.42
C ASN A 158 -6.42 -19.18 13.88
N LEU A 159 -5.52 -18.24 13.57
CA LEU A 159 -4.14 -18.27 14.05
C LEU A 159 -4.02 -17.92 15.53
N GLU A 160 -4.88 -17.06 16.08
CA GLU A 160 -4.84 -16.71 17.50
C GLU A 160 -5.46 -17.79 18.42
N LYS A 161 -6.37 -18.66 17.92
CA LYS A 161 -6.96 -19.77 18.69
C LYS A 161 -5.94 -20.61 19.49
N PRO A 162 -4.91 -21.19 18.86
CA PRO A 162 -3.90 -21.98 19.59
C PRO A 162 -3.11 -21.14 20.60
N ASP A 163 -2.83 -19.86 20.29
CA ASP A 163 -2.18 -18.96 21.24
C ASP A 163 -3.03 -18.72 22.49
N ARG A 164 -4.33 -18.46 22.32
CA ARG A 164 -5.27 -18.30 23.44
C ARG A 164 -5.40 -19.57 24.28
N ALA A 165 -5.44 -20.73 23.63
CA ALA A 165 -5.47 -22.01 24.35
C ALA A 165 -4.21 -22.20 25.21
N ALA A 166 -3.03 -21.85 24.69
CA ALA A 166 -1.78 -21.89 25.43
C ALA A 166 -1.73 -20.87 26.59
N ASP A 167 -2.28 -19.67 26.39
CA ASP A 167 -2.34 -18.64 27.43
C ASP A 167 -3.23 -19.07 28.61
N LEU A 168 -4.33 -19.79 28.33
CA LEU A 168 -5.22 -20.36 29.35
C LEU A 168 -4.58 -21.53 30.12
N SER A 169 -3.74 -22.33 29.47
CA SER A 169 -3.03 -23.43 30.13
C SER A 169 -1.83 -22.97 30.96
N GLY A 170 -1.51 -21.67 30.95
CA GLY A 170 -0.33 -21.13 31.63
C GLY A 170 0.99 -21.56 30.99
N ALA A 171 0.98 -21.95 29.71
CA ALA A 171 2.22 -22.30 29.01
C ALA A 171 3.15 -21.08 28.95
N PRO A 172 4.48 -21.27 28.97
CA PRO A 172 5.42 -20.17 28.80
C PRO A 172 5.13 -19.35 27.53
N LEU A 173 5.10 -18.03 27.69
CA LEU A 173 5.00 -17.09 26.59
C LEU A 173 6.43 -16.87 26.06
N GLY A 174 6.69 -17.17 24.80
CA GLY A 174 8.03 -17.07 24.21
C GLY A 174 8.94 -18.28 24.44
N GLY A 175 10.21 -18.18 24.02
CA GLY A 175 11.21 -19.25 24.13
C GLY A 175 10.99 -20.47 23.22
N LYS A 176 9.95 -20.44 22.38
CA LYS A 176 9.70 -21.47 21.36
C LYS A 176 10.73 -21.33 20.23
N PRO A 177 11.16 -22.44 19.60
CA PRO A 177 11.98 -22.38 18.40
C PRO A 177 11.30 -21.53 17.33
N ILE A 178 12.10 -20.71 16.64
CA ILE A 178 11.61 -19.90 15.53
C ILE A 178 11.13 -20.87 14.43
N PRO A 179 9.89 -20.71 13.93
CA PRO A 179 9.41 -21.47 12.78
C PRO A 179 10.40 -21.39 11.61
N GLN A 180 10.79 -22.54 11.05
CA GLN A 180 11.72 -22.58 9.91
C GLN A 180 10.97 -22.52 8.58
N GLY A 181 9.67 -22.86 8.59
CA GLY A 181 8.79 -22.71 7.44
C GLY A 181 7.34 -22.45 7.83
N TYR A 182 6.50 -22.23 6.82
CA TYR A 182 5.08 -21.97 7.01
C TYR A 182 4.33 -23.11 7.72
N ASP A 183 4.73 -24.36 7.50
CA ASP A 183 4.10 -25.53 8.13
C ASP A 183 4.36 -25.61 9.64
N ASP A 184 5.40 -24.92 10.12
CA ASP A 184 5.78 -24.84 11.53
C ASP A 184 5.00 -23.77 12.29
N VAL A 185 4.32 -22.84 11.60
CA VAL A 185 3.54 -21.79 12.24
C VAL A 185 2.33 -22.40 12.95
N LYS A 186 2.32 -22.36 14.29
CA LYS A 186 1.23 -22.88 15.13
C LYS A 186 0.43 -21.80 15.83
N GLY A 187 0.73 -20.52 15.60
CA GLY A 187 0.03 -19.39 16.20
C GLY A 187 0.29 -18.06 15.50
N MET A 188 -0.42 -17.02 15.93
CA MET A 188 -0.21 -15.64 15.51
C MET A 188 1.16 -15.11 15.99
N ARG A 189 1.61 -15.52 17.17
CA ARG A 189 2.95 -15.14 17.67
C ARG A 189 4.07 -15.72 16.81
N ASP A 190 3.96 -17.00 16.43
CA ASP A 190 4.88 -17.65 15.50
C ASP A 190 4.90 -16.93 14.15
N TRP A 191 3.72 -16.52 13.67
CA TRP A 191 3.57 -15.74 12.45
C TRP A 191 4.32 -14.40 12.53
N TRP A 192 4.11 -13.63 13.60
CA TRP A 192 4.80 -12.36 13.80
C TRP A 192 6.31 -12.54 13.93
N HIS A 193 6.76 -13.57 14.66
CA HIS A 193 8.17 -13.86 14.80
C HIS A 193 8.82 -14.19 13.44
N MET A 194 8.13 -14.94 12.58
CA MET A 194 8.66 -15.33 11.28
C MET A 194 8.61 -14.19 10.24
N GLN A 195 7.54 -13.40 10.22
CA GLN A 195 7.23 -12.51 9.08
C GLN A 195 7.32 -11.02 9.40
N ASN A 196 7.35 -10.64 10.68
CA ASN A 196 7.13 -9.25 11.09
C ASN A 196 8.21 -8.71 12.02
N MET A 197 9.31 -9.44 12.23
CA MET A 197 10.43 -8.95 13.05
C MET A 197 11.37 -8.04 12.26
N GLN A 198 11.39 -8.11 10.93
CA GLN A 198 12.25 -7.30 10.07
C GLN A 198 11.58 -6.99 8.73
N SER A 199 11.93 -5.84 8.15
CA SER A 199 11.51 -5.43 6.81
C SER A 199 12.29 -6.16 5.71
N LEU A 200 11.88 -5.97 4.45
CA LEU A 200 12.64 -6.50 3.30
C LEU A 200 14.04 -5.92 3.20
N ASP A 201 14.26 -4.74 3.75
CA ASP A 201 15.55 -4.04 3.79
C ASP A 201 16.36 -4.38 5.06
N GLY A 202 15.88 -5.32 5.88
CA GLY A 202 16.53 -5.71 7.13
C GLY A 202 16.35 -4.72 8.28
N LEU A 203 15.46 -3.73 8.15
CA LEU A 203 15.17 -2.78 9.23
C LEU A 203 14.33 -3.47 10.32
N PRO A 204 14.58 -3.18 11.61
CA PRO A 204 13.79 -3.75 12.70
C PRO A 204 12.29 -3.51 12.55
N GLY A 205 11.49 -4.56 12.73
CA GLY A 205 10.02 -4.55 12.69
C GLY A 205 9.43 -4.52 14.10
N LEU A 206 8.62 -5.53 14.42
CA LEU A 206 8.05 -5.70 15.76
C LEU A 206 9.11 -5.97 16.82
N GLY A 207 8.86 -5.51 18.04
CA GLY A 207 9.67 -5.83 19.22
C GLY A 207 9.32 -7.20 19.80
N ALA A 208 10.27 -7.81 20.53
CA ALA A 208 10.07 -9.11 21.17
C ALA A 208 8.90 -9.11 22.18
N GLY A 209 8.65 -7.97 22.85
CA GLY A 209 7.58 -7.82 23.83
C GLY A 209 6.18 -8.09 23.29
N VAL A 210 5.94 -7.95 21.98
CA VAL A 210 4.66 -8.30 21.34
C VAL A 210 4.41 -9.81 21.37
N LEU A 211 5.48 -10.61 21.29
CA LEU A 211 5.41 -12.08 21.31
C LEU A 211 5.13 -12.63 22.71
N GLU A 212 5.34 -11.81 23.73
CA GLU A 212 5.07 -12.13 25.13
C GLU A 212 3.65 -11.72 25.56
N GLN A 213 2.88 -11.10 24.66
CA GLN A 213 1.51 -10.69 24.97
C GLN A 213 0.54 -11.86 24.91
N ARG A 214 -0.35 -11.92 25.91
CA ARG A 214 -1.47 -12.85 25.90
C ARG A 214 -2.54 -12.40 24.91
N MET A 215 -2.99 -13.29 24.05
CA MET A 215 -4.03 -13.03 23.07
C MET A 215 -5.39 -12.85 23.78
N PRO A 216 -6.07 -11.71 23.58
CA PRO A 216 -7.40 -11.52 24.15
C PRO A 216 -8.45 -12.36 23.41
N ASN A 217 -9.56 -12.64 24.08
CA ASN A 217 -10.74 -13.18 23.41
C ASN A 217 -11.29 -12.11 22.48
N ASN A 218 -11.42 -12.44 21.20
CA ASN A 218 -12.04 -11.57 20.22
C ASN A 218 -13.51 -11.99 20.01
N SER A 219 -14.40 -11.01 19.94
CA SER A 219 -15.83 -11.20 19.71
C SER A 219 -16.20 -11.25 18.21
N PHE A 220 -15.25 -11.62 17.34
CA PHE A 220 -15.42 -11.57 15.88
C PHE A 220 -16.65 -12.37 15.43
N ASP A 221 -17.74 -11.65 15.16
CA ASP A 221 -18.95 -12.19 14.57
C ASP A 221 -18.96 -11.90 13.06
N ARG A 222 -18.60 -12.92 12.27
CA ARG A 222 -18.65 -12.89 10.80
C ARG A 222 -20.05 -12.59 10.25
N LYS A 223 -21.10 -12.74 11.05
CA LYS A 223 -22.50 -12.51 10.69
C LYS A 223 -23.03 -11.16 11.19
N SER A 224 -22.22 -10.37 11.91
CA SER A 224 -22.66 -9.07 12.41
C SER A 224 -23.07 -8.16 11.23
N PRO A 225 -24.27 -7.55 11.27
CA PRO A 225 -24.70 -6.57 10.26
C PRO A 225 -23.73 -5.40 10.11
N ALA A 226 -22.92 -5.12 11.13
CA ALA A 226 -21.86 -4.11 11.09
C ALA A 226 -20.75 -4.44 10.08
N TYR A 227 -20.61 -5.68 9.62
CA TYR A 227 -19.53 -6.09 8.72
C TYR A 227 -19.90 -6.07 7.23
N ALA A 228 -21.16 -6.41 6.93
CA ALA A 228 -21.63 -6.57 5.53
C ALA A 228 -21.91 -5.23 4.82
N THR A 229 -22.25 -4.17 5.57
CA THR A 229 -22.72 -2.89 4.98
C THR A 229 -22.15 -1.64 5.65
N SER A 230 -21.17 -1.76 6.55
CA SER A 230 -20.60 -0.59 7.21
C SER A 230 -19.82 0.27 6.21
N LYS A 231 -20.46 1.37 5.79
CA LYS A 231 -19.79 2.65 5.52
C LYS A 231 -19.75 3.51 6.78
N LYS A 232 -19.98 2.92 7.97
CA LYS A 232 -20.21 3.69 9.20
C LYS A 232 -18.92 4.38 9.60
N ALA A 233 -18.97 5.71 9.59
CA ALA A 233 -17.95 6.56 10.17
C ALA A 233 -17.87 6.32 11.69
N PRO A 234 -16.67 6.32 12.28
CA PRO A 234 -16.52 6.46 13.72
C PRO A 234 -17.06 7.82 14.18
N LYS A 235 -17.54 7.90 15.43
CA LYS A 235 -17.95 9.16 16.04
C LYS A 235 -16.73 10.07 16.15
N ALA A 236 -16.77 11.25 15.54
CA ALA A 236 -15.84 12.31 15.91
C ALA A 236 -16.01 12.57 17.41
N ILE A 237 -14.90 12.61 18.15
CA ILE A 237 -14.91 13.22 19.48
C ILE A 237 -15.28 14.68 19.23
N GLU A 238 -16.41 15.13 19.78
CA GLU A 238 -16.81 16.54 19.69
C GLU A 238 -15.66 17.38 20.25
N ALA A 239 -15.02 18.16 19.38
CA ALA A 239 -14.05 19.15 19.79
C ALA A 239 -14.78 20.14 20.69
N GLY A 240 -14.58 20.03 22.00
CA GLY A 240 -15.06 21.00 22.95
C GLY A 240 -14.52 22.38 22.55
N ASN A 241 -15.42 23.28 22.18
CA ASN A 241 -15.13 24.69 22.02
C ASN A 241 -14.49 25.21 23.31
N GLN A 242 -13.19 25.43 23.31
CA GLN A 242 -12.56 26.36 24.24
C GLN A 242 -12.17 27.61 23.45
N SER A 243 -13.16 28.49 23.31
CA SER A 243 -12.95 29.90 23.04
C SER A 243 -12.47 30.60 24.30
N SER A 244 -11.50 31.51 24.12
CA SER A 244 -11.17 32.67 24.97
C SER A 244 -10.83 32.40 26.44
N ALA A 245 -9.54 32.54 26.74
CA ALA A 245 -9.07 32.88 28.06
C ALA A 245 -9.61 34.27 28.46
N GLU A 246 -10.58 34.30 29.38
CA GLU A 246 -10.86 35.46 30.21
C GLU A 246 -10.75 35.07 31.68
N SER A 247 -10.00 35.91 32.39
CA SER A 247 -9.72 35.81 33.81
C SER A 247 -10.96 36.16 34.62
N GLN A 248 -11.29 35.40 35.67
CA GLN A 248 -11.81 35.97 36.91
C GLN A 248 -11.74 35.00 38.10
N LYS A 249 -11.37 35.60 39.23
CA LYS A 249 -11.30 35.06 40.60
C LYS A 249 -12.66 34.50 41.06
N GLY A 250 -12.63 33.51 41.93
CA GLY A 250 -13.64 33.42 43.00
C GLY A 250 -14.05 32.03 43.48
N VAL A 251 -13.58 31.70 44.69
CA VAL A 251 -14.31 31.03 45.78
C VAL A 251 -14.85 29.61 45.52
N LEU A 252 -14.10 28.60 45.98
CA LEU A 252 -14.66 27.29 46.28
C LEU A 252 -15.09 27.25 47.75
N SER A 253 -16.41 27.28 47.98
CA SER A 253 -17.03 26.81 49.22
C SER A 253 -17.16 25.29 49.14
N VAL A 254 -16.48 24.57 50.03
CA VAL A 254 -16.63 23.12 50.20
C VAL A 254 -17.38 22.90 51.51
N ASP A 255 -18.55 22.25 51.43
CA ASP A 255 -19.25 21.76 52.61
C ASP A 255 -19.01 20.26 52.78
N ALA A 256 -18.83 19.86 54.03
CA ALA A 256 -18.21 18.63 54.47
C ALA A 256 -19.24 17.52 54.71
N LYS A 257 -18.86 16.26 54.44
CA LYS A 257 -19.10 15.11 55.33
C LYS A 257 -18.49 13.79 54.79
N THR A 258 -17.48 13.32 55.54
CA THR A 258 -17.18 11.91 55.92
C THR A 258 -16.87 10.94 54.77
N VAL A 259 -15.72 10.27 54.68
CA VAL A 259 -14.96 9.38 55.60
C VAL A 259 -13.55 9.29 54.97
N GLY A 260 -12.40 9.45 55.63
CA GLY A 260 -11.95 8.87 56.87
C GLY A 260 -10.81 7.88 56.58
N GLN A 261 -9.58 8.33 56.88
CA GLN A 261 -8.38 7.55 57.24
C GLN A 261 -7.37 7.09 56.16
N ASN A 262 -6.16 7.63 56.36
CA ASN A 262 -4.82 7.05 56.20
C ASN A 262 -4.24 6.88 54.79
N LEU A 263 -3.42 7.86 54.39
CA LEU A 263 -2.15 7.63 53.68
C LEU A 263 -1.16 8.74 54.08
N SER A 264 -0.16 8.36 54.88
CA SER A 264 0.98 9.20 55.24
C SER A 264 1.97 9.27 54.08
N LEU A 265 2.28 10.50 53.65
CA LEU A 265 3.47 10.83 52.88
C LEU A 265 4.70 10.65 53.76
N GLU A 266 5.77 10.05 53.22
CA GLU A 266 7.15 10.48 53.48
C GLU A 266 8.12 9.84 52.47
N HIS A 267 8.68 10.68 51.60
CA HIS A 267 9.99 10.44 50.98
C HIS A 267 11.07 10.73 52.02
N PRO A 268 12.21 10.03 51.99
CA PRO A 268 13.40 10.75 51.56
C PRO A 268 14.40 9.93 50.71
N SER A 269 15.20 10.70 49.99
CA SER A 269 16.35 10.37 49.18
C SER A 269 17.37 9.43 49.83
N ALA A 270 17.90 8.47 49.06
CA ALA A 270 19.18 7.83 49.35
C ALA A 270 19.92 7.46 48.05
N VAL A 271 21.07 8.08 47.86
CA VAL A 271 22.16 7.67 46.97
C VAL A 271 22.97 6.61 47.70
N LEU A 272 23.19 5.41 47.14
CA LEU A 272 24.39 4.61 47.46
C LEU A 272 24.67 3.44 46.50
N VAL A 273 25.80 3.59 45.79
CA VAL A 273 26.92 2.63 45.62
C VAL A 273 26.67 1.25 45.02
N ILE A 274 27.33 1.06 43.87
CA ILE A 274 27.74 -0.20 43.27
C ILE A 274 28.60 -1.00 44.28
N VAL A 275 28.15 -2.19 44.65
CA VAL A 275 29.01 -3.22 45.26
C VAL A 275 29.05 -4.42 44.33
N VAL A 276 30.23 -4.61 43.74
CA VAL A 276 30.67 -5.84 43.09
C VAL A 276 30.91 -6.88 44.17
N ILE A 277 30.26 -8.05 44.07
CA ILE A 277 30.70 -9.25 44.79
C ILE A 277 31.11 -10.29 43.77
N ALA A 278 32.43 -10.50 43.71
CA ALA A 278 33.07 -11.64 43.08
C ALA A 278 32.86 -12.88 43.96
N GLY A 279 32.25 -13.93 43.41
CA GLY A 279 32.28 -15.28 43.94
C GLY A 279 33.32 -16.09 43.18
N ALA A 280 34.45 -16.37 43.83
CA ALA A 280 35.52 -17.20 43.31
C ALA A 280 35.14 -18.69 43.34
N TYR A 281 35.39 -19.40 42.24
CA TYR A 281 35.67 -20.83 42.23
C TYR A 281 36.95 -21.09 41.41
N LYS A 282 38.03 -21.42 42.12
CA LYS A 282 39.17 -22.26 41.66
C LYS A 282 38.72 -23.73 41.79
N SER A 283 39.19 -24.74 41.08
CA SER A 283 40.25 -25.02 40.09
C SER A 283 39.80 -26.35 39.39
N ASP A 284 40.22 -26.79 38.21
CA ASP A 284 41.58 -27.14 37.76
C ASP A 284 41.59 -27.48 36.25
N SER A 285 42.66 -27.02 35.57
CA SER A 285 43.41 -27.71 34.48
C SER A 285 42.73 -28.03 33.14
N HIS A 286 43.28 -27.84 31.93
CA HIS A 286 44.46 -27.16 31.35
C HIS A 286 44.30 -27.22 29.80
N ILE A 287 44.40 -26.07 29.11
CA ILE A 287 45.27 -25.78 27.93
C ILE A 287 45.24 -26.76 26.73
N ALA A 288 44.57 -26.46 25.61
CA ALA A 288 44.96 -25.61 24.45
C ALA A 288 45.71 -26.36 23.31
N LEU A 289 45.23 -26.28 22.06
CA LEU A 289 45.78 -25.48 20.94
C LEU A 289 45.22 -25.90 19.56
N ASN A 290 45.03 -24.88 18.72
CA ASN A 290 44.90 -24.80 17.26
C ASN A 290 45.12 -26.05 16.37
N ALA A 291 44.23 -26.22 15.39
CA ALA A 291 44.64 -26.62 14.03
C ALA A 291 43.67 -26.10 12.96
N LEU A 292 44.20 -25.24 12.08
CA LEU A 292 43.74 -24.97 10.72
C LEU A 292 43.53 -26.28 9.95
N VAL A 293 42.41 -26.45 9.25
CA VAL A 293 42.36 -27.15 7.95
C VAL A 293 41.32 -26.47 7.06
N ARG A 294 41.80 -25.78 6.02
CA ARG A 294 41.06 -25.58 4.76
C ARG A 294 41.14 -26.88 3.97
N TRP A 295 40.06 -27.28 3.29
CA TRP A 295 40.14 -28.07 2.06
C TRP A 295 38.93 -27.74 1.17
N ASP A 296 39.20 -27.14 0.01
CA ASP A 296 38.33 -27.15 -1.17
C ASP A 296 38.25 -28.58 -1.71
N SER A 297 37.09 -28.97 -2.24
CA SER A 297 36.96 -29.70 -3.52
C SER A 297 35.51 -29.96 -3.89
N ALA A 298 35.21 -29.71 -5.16
CA ALA A 298 33.95 -29.94 -5.85
C ALA A 298 33.78 -31.40 -6.33
N TYR A 299 32.56 -31.67 -6.80
CA TYR A 299 32.07 -32.79 -7.64
C TYR A 299 31.49 -34.06 -6.98
N SER A 300 30.14 -34.06 -6.98
CA SER A 300 29.27 -35.00 -7.73
C SER A 300 28.75 -36.30 -7.08
N LEU A 301 27.45 -36.50 -7.36
CA LEU A 301 26.68 -37.75 -7.51
C LEU A 301 26.07 -38.41 -6.25
N ILE A 302 24.74 -38.22 -6.15
CA ILE A 302 23.63 -39.15 -5.80
C ILE A 302 24.00 -40.38 -4.95
N PRO A 303 23.20 -40.64 -3.89
CA PRO A 303 22.53 -41.93 -3.86
C PRO A 303 21.06 -41.89 -3.39
N SER A 304 20.24 -42.63 -4.15
CA SER A 304 19.21 -43.58 -3.71
C SER A 304 18.03 -43.11 -2.84
N PHE A 305 16.85 -43.27 -3.44
CA PHE A 305 15.61 -43.67 -2.77
C PHE A 305 15.84 -44.82 -1.78
N THR A 306 15.34 -44.66 -0.55
CA THR A 306 14.73 -45.75 0.22
C THR A 306 13.71 -45.16 1.20
N ASN A 307 12.45 -45.53 1.04
CA ASN A 307 11.58 -45.80 2.18
C ASN A 307 10.59 -46.89 1.76
N VAL A 308 11.00 -48.12 2.07
CA VAL A 308 10.17 -49.31 2.10
C VAL A 308 9.32 -49.23 3.37
N SER A 309 8.00 -49.33 3.23
CA SER A 309 7.14 -49.72 4.36
C SER A 309 6.54 -51.08 4.04
N TYR A 310 6.87 -52.03 4.92
CA TYR A 310 6.47 -53.42 4.91
C TYR A 310 4.98 -53.50 5.31
N TRP A 311 4.13 -54.08 4.46
CA TRP A 311 2.81 -54.54 4.84
C TRP A 311 2.70 -56.02 4.53
N ASP A 312 2.51 -56.77 5.60
CA ASP A 312 2.35 -58.21 5.61
C ASP A 312 1.09 -58.63 4.83
N THR A 313 1.26 -59.65 4.01
CA THR A 313 0.31 -60.18 3.05
C THR A 313 -0.31 -61.45 3.60
N THR A 314 -1.63 -61.61 3.52
CA THR A 314 -2.24 -62.91 3.22
C THR A 314 -3.66 -62.75 2.68
N THR A 315 -3.80 -63.11 1.39
CA THR A 315 -4.91 -63.87 0.74
C THR A 315 -6.34 -63.29 0.77
N ASP A 316 -7.17 -63.29 -0.27
CA ASP A 316 -7.14 -63.83 -1.64
C ASP A 316 -8.31 -63.16 -2.40
N GLU A 317 -8.16 -63.09 -3.72
CA GLU A 317 -9.10 -62.89 -4.82
C GLU A 317 -10.44 -62.12 -4.69
N SER A 318 -10.62 -61.32 -5.75
CA SER A 318 -11.87 -60.96 -6.42
C SER A 318 -12.49 -59.58 -6.14
N HIS A 319 -12.40 -58.74 -7.18
CA HIS A 319 -13.31 -57.66 -7.54
C HIS A 319 -13.35 -56.45 -6.58
N ARG A 320 -12.66 -55.36 -6.95
CA ARG A 320 -13.23 -54.02 -6.85
C ARG A 320 -12.57 -53.03 -7.81
N ARG A 321 -13.46 -52.40 -8.60
CA ARG A 321 -13.23 -51.38 -9.60
C ARG A 321 -12.28 -50.30 -9.10
N LEU A 322 -11.24 -50.02 -9.89
CA LEU A 322 -10.33 -48.90 -9.70
C LEU A 322 -11.08 -47.59 -10.03
N ASN A 323 -11.85 -47.08 -9.08
CA ASN A 323 -12.31 -45.68 -9.13
C ASN A 323 -11.11 -44.81 -8.81
N ILE A 324 -10.38 -44.40 -9.85
CA ILE A 324 -9.44 -43.28 -9.76
C ILE A 324 -10.27 -42.02 -9.52
N PHE A 325 -10.52 -41.73 -8.24
CA PHE A 325 -10.91 -40.40 -7.81
C PHE A 325 -9.67 -39.52 -7.99
N LEU A 326 -9.55 -38.88 -9.16
CA LEU A 326 -8.82 -37.63 -9.27
C LEU A 326 -9.52 -36.63 -8.35
N HIS A 327 -9.10 -36.61 -7.08
CA HIS A 327 -9.28 -35.44 -6.24
C HIS A 327 -8.48 -34.33 -6.90
N CYS A 328 -9.13 -33.58 -7.80
CA CYS A 328 -8.77 -32.20 -8.06
C CYS A 328 -8.96 -31.46 -6.73
N ARG A 329 -7.97 -31.53 -5.84
CA ARG A 329 -7.80 -30.55 -4.78
C ARG A 329 -7.40 -29.25 -5.46
N SER A 330 -8.40 -28.56 -6.01
CA SER A 330 -8.42 -27.11 -6.13
C SER A 330 -8.52 -26.51 -4.71
N GLN A 331 -7.52 -26.82 -3.89
CA GLN A 331 -7.12 -25.97 -2.79
C GLN A 331 -5.74 -25.46 -3.19
N THR A 332 -5.75 -24.43 -4.04
CA THR A 332 -4.65 -23.49 -4.08
C THR A 332 -4.56 -22.91 -2.67
N PHE A 333 -3.75 -23.55 -1.82
CA PHE A 333 -3.21 -22.89 -0.65
C PHE A 333 -2.53 -21.64 -1.20
N ALA A 334 -3.14 -20.49 -0.94
CA ALA A 334 -2.53 -19.20 -1.19
C ALA A 334 -1.31 -19.13 -0.26
N THR A 335 -0.17 -19.63 -0.75
CA THR A 335 1.14 -19.40 -0.17
C THR A 335 1.30 -17.90 0.06
N MET A 336 1.47 -17.52 1.32
CA MET A 336 1.60 -16.12 1.73
C MET A 336 2.91 -15.51 1.23
N GLY A 337 2.98 -14.17 1.16
CA GLY A 337 4.16 -13.38 0.80
C GLY A 337 5.18 -14.03 -0.14
N LYS A 338 4.96 -14.06 -1.46
CA LYS A 338 5.96 -14.61 -2.41
C LYS A 338 6.75 -13.51 -3.09
N PHE A 339 8.05 -13.72 -3.22
CA PHE A 339 8.95 -12.83 -3.96
C PHE A 339 9.44 -13.48 -5.25
N TYR A 340 9.61 -12.65 -6.28
CA TYR A 340 10.17 -13.05 -7.56
C TYR A 340 11.17 -12.00 -8.03
N ASP A 341 12.15 -12.44 -8.80
CA ASP A 341 13.17 -11.56 -9.39
C ASP A 341 12.76 -11.07 -10.78
N HIS A 342 11.73 -11.67 -11.39
CA HIS A 342 11.10 -11.24 -12.64
C HIS A 342 9.59 -11.43 -12.56
N ILE A 343 8.82 -10.69 -13.36
CA ILE A 343 7.36 -10.76 -13.41
C ILE A 343 6.96 -12.11 -14.05
N PRO A 344 6.32 -13.03 -13.30
CA PRO A 344 5.79 -14.27 -13.85
C PRO A 344 4.67 -14.00 -14.86
N GLU A 345 4.53 -14.86 -15.87
CA GLU A 345 3.58 -14.68 -16.97
C GLU A 345 2.11 -14.61 -16.50
N ASP A 346 1.70 -15.45 -15.54
CA ASP A 346 0.35 -15.42 -14.97
C ASP A 346 0.06 -14.10 -14.23
N LEU A 347 1.08 -13.57 -13.53
CA LEU A 347 1.00 -12.27 -12.86
C LEU A 347 0.99 -11.12 -13.85
N ALA A 348 1.74 -11.20 -14.95
CA ALA A 348 1.72 -10.20 -16.03
C ALA A 348 0.31 -10.07 -16.62
N VAL A 349 -0.33 -11.19 -16.95
CA VAL A 349 -1.70 -11.21 -17.48
C VAL A 349 -2.70 -10.62 -16.49
N TRP A 350 -2.57 -10.93 -15.20
CA TRP A 350 -3.45 -10.37 -14.17
C TRP A 350 -3.22 -8.87 -13.95
N MET A 351 -1.95 -8.44 -13.90
CA MET A 351 -1.52 -7.06 -13.69
C MET A 351 -2.03 -6.13 -14.79
N LEU A 352 -1.83 -6.51 -16.06
CA LEU A 352 -2.24 -5.70 -17.22
C LEU A 352 -3.76 -5.55 -17.37
N LYS A 353 -4.55 -6.38 -16.69
CA LYS A 353 -6.02 -6.26 -16.62
C LYS A 353 -6.49 -5.28 -15.55
N GLN A 354 -5.61 -4.84 -14.65
CA GLN A 354 -6.04 -3.95 -13.57
C GLN A 354 -6.33 -2.54 -14.12
N PRO A 355 -7.51 -1.97 -13.85
CA PRO A 355 -7.89 -0.62 -14.31
C PRO A 355 -7.16 0.52 -13.58
N MET A 356 -6.43 0.22 -12.50
CA MET A 356 -5.74 1.22 -11.68
C MET A 356 -4.57 0.60 -10.94
N PHE A 357 -3.52 1.39 -10.74
CA PHE A 357 -2.36 1.08 -9.92
C PHE A 357 -1.97 2.29 -9.08
N TRP A 358 -1.17 2.08 -8.04
CA TRP A 358 -0.66 3.14 -7.17
C TRP A 358 0.85 3.22 -7.31
N VAL A 359 1.34 4.44 -7.49
CA VAL A 359 2.76 4.74 -7.58
C VAL A 359 3.19 5.41 -6.29
N SER A 360 4.28 4.89 -5.73
CA SER A 360 4.94 5.49 -4.58
C SER A 360 6.42 5.72 -4.86
N SER A 361 6.91 6.88 -4.45
CA SER A 361 8.30 7.31 -4.57
C SER A 361 8.62 8.20 -3.37
N ALA A 362 9.89 8.38 -3.02
CA ALA A 362 10.28 9.23 -1.89
C ALA A 362 11.60 9.94 -2.17
N PRO A 363 11.79 11.18 -1.69
CA PRO A 363 13.08 11.84 -1.78
C PRO A 363 14.07 11.19 -0.80
N LEU A 364 15.37 11.44 -1.00
CA LEU A 364 16.42 10.96 -0.09
C LEU A 364 16.42 11.71 1.24
N SER A 365 16.04 12.99 1.23
CA SER A 365 15.93 13.80 2.46
C SER A 365 14.93 13.21 3.46
N GLY A 366 15.36 13.06 4.73
CA GLY A 366 14.51 12.61 5.84
C GLY A 366 13.39 13.58 6.23
N ASP A 367 13.48 14.84 5.76
CA ASP A 367 12.45 15.86 5.93
C ASP A 367 11.51 15.97 4.73
N GLY A 368 11.89 15.39 3.59
CA GLY A 368 11.05 15.36 2.39
C GLY A 368 9.87 14.39 2.51
N HIS A 369 8.90 14.50 1.62
CA HIS A 369 7.62 13.80 1.73
C HIS A 369 7.57 12.54 0.89
N VAL A 370 7.06 11.45 1.46
CA VAL A 370 6.80 10.24 0.67
C VAL A 370 5.59 10.48 -0.22
N ASN A 371 5.76 10.29 -1.53
CA ASN A 371 4.68 10.45 -2.49
C ASN A 371 3.88 9.15 -2.64
N LEU A 372 2.57 9.32 -2.84
CA LEU A 372 1.63 8.25 -3.13
C LEU A 372 0.53 8.77 -4.06
N SER A 373 0.37 8.13 -5.22
CA SER A 373 -0.58 8.59 -6.23
C SER A 373 -1.23 7.44 -7.00
N PRO A 374 -2.56 7.48 -7.23
CA PRO A 374 -3.21 6.54 -8.13
C PRO A 374 -3.02 6.94 -9.60
N LYS A 375 -2.89 5.94 -10.46
CA LYS A 375 -2.78 6.06 -11.93
C LYS A 375 -3.75 5.07 -12.57
N SER A 376 -4.51 5.53 -13.56
CA SER A 376 -5.71 4.79 -14.00
C SER A 376 -6.26 5.22 -15.36
N THR A 377 -5.43 5.85 -16.19
CA THR A 377 -5.82 6.12 -17.57
C THR A 377 -5.79 4.79 -18.33
N PRO A 378 -6.83 4.42 -19.10
CA PRO A 378 -6.79 3.18 -19.87
C PRO A 378 -5.62 3.19 -20.87
N ASP A 379 -5.01 2.02 -21.10
CA ASP A 379 -3.88 1.85 -22.03
C ASP A 379 -2.69 2.78 -21.71
N SER A 380 -2.40 2.98 -20.42
CA SER A 380 -1.30 3.84 -19.94
C SER A 380 -0.21 3.10 -19.18
N PHE A 381 -0.32 1.77 -19.01
CA PHE A 381 0.68 0.95 -18.32
C PHE A 381 1.04 -0.22 -19.24
N HIS A 382 2.34 -0.42 -19.44
CA HIS A 382 2.87 -1.35 -20.41
C HIS A 382 4.05 -2.12 -19.83
N MET A 383 4.25 -3.33 -20.33
CA MET A 383 5.36 -4.20 -19.96
C MET A 383 6.19 -4.46 -21.22
N THR A 384 7.49 -4.16 -21.16
CA THR A 384 8.43 -4.36 -22.28
C THR A 384 9.21 -5.66 -22.14
N SER A 385 9.44 -6.12 -20.90
CA SER A 385 10.08 -7.40 -20.59
C SER A 385 9.67 -7.90 -19.20
N PRO A 386 10.02 -9.15 -18.80
CA PRO A 386 9.82 -9.65 -17.44
C PRO A 386 10.38 -8.75 -16.32
N ASN A 387 11.31 -7.85 -16.62
CA ASN A 387 11.97 -6.96 -15.66
C ASN A 387 11.83 -5.49 -15.98
N GLN A 388 11.01 -5.11 -16.97
CA GLN A 388 10.86 -3.71 -17.33
C GLN A 388 9.42 -3.40 -17.71
N VAL A 389 8.93 -2.32 -17.10
CA VAL A 389 7.61 -1.76 -17.33
C VAL A 389 7.74 -0.27 -17.58
N TRP A 390 6.73 0.33 -18.19
CA TRP A 390 6.61 1.78 -18.24
C TRP A 390 5.16 2.20 -18.13
N TYR A 391 4.95 3.44 -17.69
CA TYR A 391 3.63 4.05 -17.75
C TYR A 391 3.69 5.47 -18.30
N GLU A 392 2.64 5.84 -19.03
CA GLU A 392 2.42 7.20 -19.53
C GLU A 392 1.99 8.10 -18.36
N ASP A 393 2.83 9.05 -17.98
CA ASP A 393 2.52 10.01 -16.93
C ASP A 393 1.72 11.17 -17.53
N LEU A 394 0.41 11.12 -17.31
CA LEU A 394 -0.49 12.23 -17.60
C LEU A 394 -0.38 13.31 -16.52
N THR A 395 -0.59 14.54 -16.96
CA THR A 395 -0.52 15.73 -16.13
C THR A 395 -1.47 15.69 -14.95
N GLY A 396 -1.10 16.42 -13.91
CA GLY A 396 -1.89 16.65 -12.72
C GLY A 396 -1.30 17.83 -11.95
N SER A 397 -1.85 18.11 -10.77
CA SER A 397 -1.37 19.22 -9.92
C SER A 397 -0.06 18.92 -9.18
N GLY A 398 0.50 17.71 -9.28
CA GLY A 398 1.75 17.33 -8.63
C GLY A 398 2.75 16.73 -9.60
N ILE A 399 4.03 16.76 -9.22
CA ILE A 399 5.16 16.26 -10.03
C ILE A 399 6.12 15.36 -9.22
N GLU A 400 5.79 15.06 -7.96
CA GLU A 400 6.66 14.36 -7.00
C GLU A 400 7.37 13.11 -7.56
N THR A 401 6.67 12.24 -8.29
CA THR A 401 7.33 11.04 -8.86
C THR A 401 8.47 11.41 -9.80
N ILE A 402 8.25 12.35 -10.72
CA ILE A 402 9.30 12.79 -11.63
C ILE A 402 10.47 13.40 -10.86
N SER A 403 10.18 14.24 -9.87
CA SER A 403 11.20 14.89 -9.07
C SER A 403 12.03 13.91 -8.24
N HIS A 404 11.40 12.94 -7.56
CA HIS A 404 12.12 11.91 -6.79
C HIS A 404 12.97 11.02 -7.70
N LEU A 405 12.48 10.70 -8.90
CA LEU A 405 13.25 9.89 -9.85
C LEU A 405 14.45 10.64 -10.44
N ARG A 406 14.36 11.97 -10.54
CA ARG A 406 15.45 12.85 -11.03
C ARG A 406 16.46 13.22 -9.96
N GLU A 407 16.10 13.11 -8.69
CA GLU A 407 17.03 13.36 -7.59
C GLU A 407 18.28 12.48 -7.76
N PRO A 408 19.48 13.09 -7.85
CA PRO A 408 20.72 12.36 -8.11
C PRO A 408 20.93 11.21 -7.11
N GLY A 409 21.15 10.00 -7.62
CA GLY A 409 21.37 8.80 -6.80
C GLY A 409 20.10 8.16 -6.20
N ASN A 410 18.90 8.65 -6.52
CA ASN A 410 17.65 8.10 -5.96
C ASN A 410 16.99 7.07 -6.88
N GLY A 411 16.06 7.51 -7.74
CA GLY A 411 15.33 6.65 -8.67
C GLY A 411 14.32 5.69 -8.01
N ARG A 412 14.11 5.72 -6.69
CA ARG A 412 13.28 4.72 -6.00
C ARG A 412 11.80 4.85 -6.32
N ILE A 413 11.20 3.73 -6.73
CA ILE A 413 9.78 3.67 -7.06
C ILE A 413 9.21 2.28 -6.78
N THR A 414 7.98 2.26 -6.27
CA THR A 414 7.18 1.03 -6.12
C THR A 414 5.81 1.23 -6.73
N ILE A 415 5.38 0.25 -7.54
CA ILE A 415 4.03 0.19 -8.10
C ILE A 415 3.24 -0.89 -7.39
N LEU A 416 2.07 -0.55 -6.87
CA LEU A 416 1.10 -1.48 -6.31
C LEU A 416 -0.04 -1.74 -7.30
N PHE A 417 -0.34 -3.01 -7.50
CA PHE A 417 -1.59 -3.52 -8.07
C PHE A 417 -2.38 -4.25 -6.98
N GLN A 418 -3.70 -4.10 -6.99
CA GLN A 418 -4.58 -4.79 -6.03
C GLN A 418 -5.87 -5.27 -6.69
N ALA A 419 -6.31 -6.48 -6.33
CA ALA A 419 -7.59 -7.02 -6.77
C ALA A 419 -8.74 -6.36 -5.99
N MET A 420 -9.53 -5.55 -6.68
CA MET A 420 -10.79 -5.02 -6.15
C MET A 420 -11.99 -5.90 -6.54
N GLU A 421 -11.88 -6.64 -7.63
CA GLU A 421 -12.84 -7.66 -8.08
C GLU A 421 -12.25 -9.07 -7.92
N GLY A 422 -13.10 -10.10 -7.86
CA GLY A 422 -12.67 -11.50 -7.82
C GLY A 422 -11.91 -11.91 -6.55
N GLY A 423 -10.94 -12.82 -6.70
CA GLY A 423 -10.10 -13.32 -5.61
C GLY A 423 -9.12 -12.25 -5.09
N PRO A 424 -8.87 -12.16 -3.77
CA PRO A 424 -8.01 -11.13 -3.21
C PRO A 424 -6.54 -11.37 -3.62
N ARG A 425 -5.82 -10.30 -3.97
CA ARG A 425 -4.42 -10.33 -4.39
C ARG A 425 -3.82 -8.94 -4.33
N LEU A 426 -2.57 -8.84 -3.86
CA LEU A 426 -1.70 -7.68 -4.03
C LEU A 426 -0.45 -8.08 -4.80
N MET A 427 0.06 -7.16 -5.62
CA MET A 427 1.35 -7.29 -6.29
C MET A 427 2.07 -5.95 -6.22
N ARG A 428 3.33 -5.96 -5.78
CA ARG A 428 4.22 -4.79 -5.79
C ARG A 428 5.36 -5.03 -6.76
N LEU A 429 5.60 -4.07 -7.64
CA LEU A 429 6.81 -3.99 -8.45
C LEU A 429 7.72 -2.96 -7.81
N VAL A 430 8.89 -3.39 -7.37
CA VAL A 430 9.91 -2.52 -6.79
C VAL A 430 11.04 -2.38 -7.81
N GLY A 431 11.42 -1.14 -8.09
CA GLY A 431 12.35 -0.84 -9.17
C GLY A 431 13.04 0.51 -9.06
N LYS A 432 13.87 0.79 -10.07
CA LYS A 432 14.45 2.12 -10.29
C LYS A 432 13.81 2.75 -11.53
N GLY A 433 13.29 3.96 -11.37
CA GLY A 433 12.59 4.69 -12.43
C GLY A 433 13.47 5.70 -13.17
N LYS A 434 13.19 5.89 -14.46
CA LYS A 434 13.75 6.93 -15.33
C LYS A 434 12.62 7.73 -15.96
N VAL A 435 12.84 9.02 -16.14
CA VAL A 435 11.86 9.95 -16.71
C VAL A 435 12.29 10.35 -18.12
N HIS A 436 11.45 10.06 -19.10
CA HIS A 436 11.61 10.57 -20.47
C HIS A 436 10.43 11.49 -20.79
N GLU A 437 10.72 12.73 -21.10
CA GLU A 437 9.70 13.76 -21.31
C GLU A 437 9.19 13.77 -22.75
N VAL A 438 7.98 14.27 -22.95
CA VAL A 438 7.45 14.49 -24.30
C VAL A 438 8.45 15.29 -25.15
N GLY A 439 8.71 14.82 -26.36
CA GLY A 439 9.70 15.41 -27.26
C GLY A 439 11.14 14.95 -27.09
N THR A 440 11.45 14.04 -26.15
CA THR A 440 12.75 13.34 -26.17
C THR A 440 12.69 12.10 -27.06
N PRO A 441 13.80 11.69 -27.70
CA PRO A 441 13.82 10.48 -28.54
C PRO A 441 13.32 9.23 -27.82
N GLU A 442 13.62 9.09 -26.52
CA GLU A 442 13.23 7.94 -25.71
C GLU A 442 11.71 7.92 -25.43
N TYR A 443 11.08 9.09 -25.30
CA TYR A 443 9.64 9.19 -25.19
C TYR A 443 8.97 8.81 -26.52
N GLU A 444 9.43 9.40 -27.63
CA GLU A 444 8.87 9.16 -28.97
C GLU A 444 9.04 7.71 -29.45
N ALA A 445 10.07 7.02 -28.95
CA ALA A 445 10.26 5.58 -29.19
C ALA A 445 9.16 4.72 -28.55
N LEU A 446 8.62 5.13 -27.40
CA LEU A 446 7.57 4.40 -26.68
C LEU A 446 6.16 4.87 -27.07
N ILE A 447 6.02 6.17 -27.34
CA ILE A 447 4.76 6.80 -27.74
C ILE A 447 5.03 7.65 -28.99
N PRO A 448 4.90 7.08 -30.19
CA PRO A 448 5.07 7.83 -31.42
C PRO A 448 4.06 8.98 -31.54
N SER A 449 4.45 10.05 -32.24
CA SER A 449 3.56 11.16 -32.59
C SER A 449 2.18 10.67 -33.08
N GLY A 450 1.14 11.34 -32.58
CA GLY A 450 -0.27 10.98 -32.79
C GLY A 450 -0.84 10.00 -31.77
N GLN A 451 -0.05 9.08 -31.21
CA GLN A 451 -0.55 8.10 -30.23
C GLN A 451 -0.59 8.62 -28.80
N ARG A 452 -0.01 9.81 -28.57
CA ARG A 452 0.03 10.49 -27.28
C ARG A 452 -1.36 10.84 -26.77
N LYS A 453 -1.60 10.59 -25.47
CA LYS A 453 -2.82 11.05 -24.80
C LYS A 453 -2.70 12.51 -24.40
N ALA A 454 -3.82 13.24 -24.44
CA ALA A 454 -3.85 14.62 -23.99
C ALA A 454 -3.38 14.75 -22.53
N GLY A 455 -2.48 15.69 -22.28
CA GLY A 455 -1.83 15.93 -21.00
C GLY A 455 -0.68 14.99 -20.69
N SER A 456 -0.33 14.06 -21.57
CA SER A 456 0.89 13.25 -21.41
C SER A 456 2.12 14.14 -21.44
N ARG A 457 2.89 14.11 -20.35
CA ARG A 457 4.07 14.98 -20.15
C ARG A 457 5.38 14.19 -20.12
N ALA A 458 5.31 12.90 -19.78
CA ALA A 458 6.46 12.01 -19.73
C ALA A 458 6.01 10.55 -19.81
N VAL A 459 6.96 9.66 -20.09
CA VAL A 459 6.88 8.23 -19.77
C VAL A 459 7.85 7.93 -18.64
N ILE A 460 7.42 7.08 -17.72
CA ILE A 460 8.21 6.63 -16.59
C ILE A 460 8.58 5.17 -16.85
N VAL A 461 9.84 4.93 -17.19
CA VAL A 461 10.38 3.58 -17.43
C VAL A 461 10.96 3.06 -16.13
N ILE A 462 10.65 1.83 -15.76
CA ILE A 462 11.02 1.25 -14.47
C ILE A 462 11.72 -0.08 -14.72
N ASP A 463 12.97 -0.13 -14.28
CA ASP A 463 13.76 -1.36 -14.21
C ASP A 463 13.38 -2.07 -12.89
N VAL A 464 12.58 -3.13 -13.00
CA VAL A 464 12.02 -3.90 -11.88
C VAL A 464 12.99 -5.00 -11.49
N PHE A 465 13.43 -4.98 -10.23
CA PHE A 465 14.35 -5.98 -9.68
C PHE A 465 13.74 -6.82 -8.56
N LYS A 466 12.56 -6.44 -8.04
CA LYS A 466 11.86 -7.25 -7.04
C LYS A 466 10.34 -7.17 -7.20
N ILE A 467 9.69 -8.33 -7.19
CA ILE A 467 8.24 -8.44 -7.21
C ILE A 467 7.80 -9.07 -5.89
N GLY A 468 6.86 -8.44 -5.18
CA GLY A 468 6.27 -8.99 -3.97
C GLY A 468 4.77 -9.24 -4.16
N THR A 469 4.29 -10.45 -3.89
CA THR A 469 2.86 -10.77 -3.89
C THR A 469 2.38 -11.09 -2.50
N SER A 470 1.17 -10.66 -2.17
CA SER A 470 0.51 -11.02 -0.90
C SER A 470 -0.99 -11.21 -1.06
N CYS A 471 -1.61 -11.80 -0.03
CA CYS A 471 -2.98 -12.33 -0.12
C CYS A 471 -4.07 -11.26 -0.31
N GLY A 472 -3.85 -10.02 0.10
CA GLY A 472 -4.82 -8.93 -0.06
C GLY A 472 -6.16 -9.14 0.67
N PHE A 473 -6.20 -9.98 1.70
CA PHE A 473 -7.44 -10.40 2.36
C PHE A 473 -8.26 -9.27 2.98
N GLY A 474 -7.64 -8.14 3.31
CA GLY A 474 -8.33 -6.95 3.82
C GLY A 474 -8.89 -6.03 2.73
N VAL A 475 -8.51 -6.19 1.45
CA VAL A 475 -8.99 -5.29 0.37
C VAL A 475 -10.48 -5.55 0.11
N PRO A 476 -11.36 -4.54 0.17
CA PRO A 476 -12.80 -4.75 -0.01
C PRO A 476 -13.15 -5.16 -1.43
N LYS A 477 -14.37 -5.66 -1.62
CA LYS A 477 -14.93 -5.93 -2.95
C LYS A 477 -15.54 -4.66 -3.51
N TYR A 478 -15.22 -4.40 -4.76
CA TYR A 478 -15.83 -3.37 -5.56
C TYR A 478 -16.27 -3.97 -6.88
N LYS A 479 -17.25 -3.33 -7.52
CA LYS A 479 -17.59 -3.54 -8.92
C LYS A 479 -17.10 -2.37 -9.74
N PHE A 480 -16.32 -2.63 -10.78
CA PHE A 480 -15.85 -1.58 -11.69
C PHE A 480 -17.02 -1.07 -12.55
N GLU A 481 -17.22 0.25 -12.58
CA GLU A 481 -18.29 0.87 -13.38
C GLU A 481 -17.75 1.54 -14.65
N GLY A 482 -16.50 1.98 -14.63
CA GLY A 482 -15.81 2.55 -15.79
C GLY A 482 -14.85 3.69 -15.46
N HIS A 483 -14.06 4.10 -16.47
CA HIS A 483 -13.11 5.20 -16.35
C HIS A 483 -13.80 6.58 -16.53
N ARG A 484 -13.33 7.57 -15.77
CA ARG A 484 -13.76 8.98 -15.90
C ARG A 484 -13.11 9.62 -17.14
N SER A 485 -13.84 10.48 -17.85
CA SER A 485 -13.31 11.31 -18.96
C SER A 485 -12.83 12.69 -18.52
N ALA A 486 -12.99 13.05 -17.24
CA ALA A 486 -12.77 14.42 -16.79
C ALA A 486 -11.32 14.90 -17.00
N LEU A 487 -10.33 14.04 -16.71
CA LEU A 487 -8.91 14.38 -16.86
C LEU A 487 -8.60 14.61 -18.34
N GLU A 488 -8.96 13.63 -19.14
CA GLU A 488 -8.84 13.60 -20.58
C GLU A 488 -9.44 14.83 -21.29
N GLY A 489 -10.69 15.17 -20.99
CA GLY A 489 -11.37 16.31 -21.60
C GLY A 489 -10.81 17.65 -21.14
N TRP A 490 -10.40 17.73 -19.87
CA TRP A 490 -9.72 18.92 -19.34
C TRP A 490 -8.36 19.14 -20.02
N CYS A 491 -7.55 18.08 -20.17
CA CYS A 491 -6.27 18.16 -20.86
C CYS A 491 -6.44 18.57 -22.34
N GLU A 492 -7.41 18.01 -23.05
CA GLU A 492 -7.69 18.39 -24.44
C GLU A 492 -8.07 19.86 -24.59
N SER A 493 -8.85 20.39 -23.64
CA SER A 493 -9.24 21.80 -23.63
C SER A 493 -8.01 22.71 -23.51
N LEU A 494 -7.08 22.38 -22.61
CA LEU A 494 -5.84 23.13 -22.42
C LEU A 494 -4.91 23.04 -23.64
N GLU A 495 -4.74 21.86 -24.22
CA GLU A 495 -3.92 21.69 -25.43
C GLU A 495 -4.56 22.33 -26.67
N LYS A 496 -5.89 22.42 -26.72
CA LYS A 496 -6.59 23.19 -27.77
C LYS A 496 -6.26 24.68 -27.69
N ALA A 497 -6.12 25.22 -26.48
CA ALA A 497 -5.67 26.60 -26.29
C ALA A 497 -4.23 26.77 -26.80
N ASP A 498 -3.32 25.86 -26.46
CA ASP A 498 -1.93 25.86 -26.98
C ASP A 498 -1.88 25.82 -28.51
N ARG A 499 -2.67 24.95 -29.15
CA ARG A 499 -2.76 24.86 -30.62
C ARG A 499 -3.18 26.18 -31.26
N THR A 500 -4.09 26.90 -30.61
CA THR A 500 -4.56 28.20 -31.08
C THR A 500 -3.42 29.24 -31.01
N VAL A 501 -2.61 29.20 -29.95
CA VAL A 501 -1.42 30.04 -29.81
C VAL A 501 -0.36 29.69 -30.86
N ASP A 502 -0.08 28.41 -31.07
CA ASP A 502 0.90 27.93 -32.06
C ASP A 502 0.51 28.33 -33.50
N ALA A 503 -0.78 28.22 -33.84
CA ALA A 503 -1.29 28.57 -35.18
C ALA A 503 -1.26 30.08 -35.47
N THR A 504 -1.29 30.92 -34.44
CA THR A 504 -1.32 32.39 -34.55
C THR A 504 0.06 33.05 -34.46
N GLY A 505 1.13 32.27 -34.36
CA GLY A 505 2.50 32.79 -34.35
C GLY A 505 2.92 33.48 -33.03
N GLY A 506 2.24 33.16 -31.91
CA GLY A 506 2.72 33.54 -30.57
C GLY A 506 2.24 34.88 -30.01
N SER A 507 1.04 35.37 -30.35
CA SER A 507 0.47 36.53 -29.65
C SER A 507 -1.01 36.37 -29.35
N LEU A 508 -1.32 35.80 -28.18
CA LEU A 508 -2.50 36.16 -27.39
C LEU A 508 -2.15 37.06 -26.20
N ALA A 509 -0.86 37.36 -25.98
CA ALA A 509 -0.36 38.20 -24.90
C ALA A 509 -0.66 39.71 -25.08
N ALA A 510 -1.18 40.15 -26.23
CA ALA A 510 -1.49 41.55 -26.50
C ALA A 510 -2.89 42.00 -26.01
N GLN A 511 -3.65 41.14 -25.34
CA GLN A 511 -4.94 41.53 -24.74
C GLN A 511 -5.05 40.97 -23.33
N ARG A 512 -4.58 41.71 -22.31
CA ARG A 512 -5.21 41.89 -20.97
C ARG A 512 -4.22 42.48 -19.96
N THR A 513 -4.68 43.48 -19.23
CA THR A 513 -3.96 44.19 -18.18
C THR A 513 -4.01 43.42 -16.86
N PRO A 514 -2.93 43.31 -16.07
CA PRO A 514 -2.97 42.71 -14.74
C PRO A 514 -3.68 43.66 -13.76
N GLY A 515 -4.79 43.23 -13.16
CA GLY A 515 -5.37 43.90 -12.00
C GLY A 515 -4.64 43.45 -10.75
N GLY A 516 -3.75 44.31 -10.23
CA GLY A 516 -2.97 44.03 -9.02
C GLY A 516 -3.77 44.14 -7.73
N GLY A 517 -3.46 43.25 -6.78
CA GLY A 517 -3.80 43.36 -5.37
C GLY A 517 -2.86 42.48 -4.55
N GLU A 518 -1.94 43.11 -3.82
CA GLU A 518 -1.08 42.43 -2.85
C GLU A 518 -1.96 41.90 -1.70
N ASN A 519 -1.82 40.60 -1.38
CA ASN A 519 -2.55 39.83 -0.34
C ASN A 519 -3.86 39.12 -0.75
N ALA A 520 -3.88 38.43 -1.89
CA ALA A 520 -4.86 37.37 -2.14
C ALA A 520 -4.15 36.08 -2.59
N SER A 521 -4.55 34.95 -1.99
CA SER A 521 -4.22 33.62 -2.52
C SER A 521 -4.62 33.56 -3.99
N VAL A 522 -3.64 33.38 -4.88
CA VAL A 522 -3.84 33.42 -6.33
C VAL A 522 -4.90 32.39 -6.72
N GLY A 523 -6.10 32.88 -7.02
CA GLY A 523 -7.25 32.04 -7.36
C GLY A 523 -7.12 31.49 -8.77
N ALA A 524 -7.87 30.42 -9.07
CA ALA A 524 -7.95 29.84 -10.41
C ALA A 524 -8.43 30.83 -11.50
N GLU A 525 -8.92 31.99 -11.09
CA GLU A 525 -9.49 33.05 -11.93
C GLU A 525 -8.42 33.98 -12.53
N ASP A 526 -7.16 33.91 -12.07
CA ASP A 526 -6.05 34.69 -12.65
C ASP A 526 -5.35 33.97 -13.84
N TYR A 527 -5.70 32.71 -14.13
CA TYR A 527 -5.12 31.92 -15.22
C TYR A 527 -5.90 32.03 -16.54
N ILE A 528 -6.60 33.15 -16.77
CA ILE A 528 -7.39 33.35 -17.98
C ILE A 528 -6.46 33.78 -19.13
N GLY A 529 -5.80 32.77 -19.69
CA GLY A 529 -4.94 32.81 -20.89
C GLY A 529 -4.18 31.51 -21.18
N GLY A 530 -4.03 30.60 -20.21
CA GLY A 530 -2.96 29.59 -20.23
C GLY A 530 -3.31 28.22 -20.80
N GLY A 531 -2.53 27.76 -21.78
CA GLY A 531 -2.60 26.39 -22.31
C GLY A 531 -2.03 25.34 -21.34
N MET A 532 -1.87 24.10 -21.82
CA MET A 532 -1.23 23.01 -21.07
C MET A 532 0.21 23.36 -20.68
N ARG A 533 0.94 24.05 -21.57
CA ARG A 533 2.33 24.48 -21.28
C ARG A 533 2.41 25.46 -20.11
N ASP A 534 1.47 26.41 -20.03
CA ASP A 534 1.43 27.35 -18.90
C ASP A 534 1.07 26.66 -17.60
N TRP A 535 0.16 25.67 -17.66
CA TRP A 535 -0.12 24.79 -16.53
C TRP A 535 1.13 24.04 -16.04
N TRP A 536 1.89 23.44 -16.96
CA TRP A 536 3.14 22.74 -16.62
C TRP A 536 4.16 23.68 -15.99
N ARG A 537 4.33 24.89 -16.55
CA ARG A 537 5.25 25.90 -16.00
C ARG A 537 4.87 26.31 -14.57
N ALA A 538 3.56 26.44 -14.29
CA ALA A 538 3.08 26.88 -13.00
C ALA A 538 3.09 25.76 -11.94
N GLN A 539 2.79 24.52 -12.32
CA GLN A 539 2.46 23.45 -11.36
C GLN A 539 3.44 22.28 -11.35
N ASN A 540 4.28 22.14 -12.38
CA ASN A 540 5.05 20.91 -12.60
C ASN A 540 6.55 21.16 -12.78
N MET A 541 7.04 22.37 -12.52
CA MET A 541 8.48 22.66 -12.55
C MET A 541 9.20 22.24 -11.27
N HIS A 542 8.48 22.11 -10.15
CA HIS A 542 9.06 21.71 -8.86
C HIS A 542 8.07 20.86 -8.06
N SER A 543 8.61 19.97 -7.25
CA SER A 543 7.89 19.17 -6.27
C SER A 543 7.51 20.01 -5.05
N LEU A 544 6.69 19.46 -4.15
CA LEU A 544 6.35 20.12 -2.87
C LEU A 544 7.57 20.37 -1.98
N ASP A 545 8.60 19.53 -2.12
CA ASP A 545 9.88 19.65 -1.43
C ASP A 545 10.89 20.55 -2.17
N GLY A 546 10.46 21.19 -3.27
CA GLY A 546 11.32 22.05 -4.09
C GLY A 546 12.28 21.30 -5.01
N LEU A 547 12.15 19.98 -5.14
CA LEU A 547 12.97 19.20 -6.06
C LEU A 547 12.59 19.51 -7.53
N PRO A 548 13.56 19.58 -8.47
CA PRO A 548 13.26 19.84 -9.87
C PRO A 548 12.25 18.85 -10.47
N GLY A 549 11.22 19.38 -11.12
CA GLY A 549 10.16 18.66 -11.82
C GLY A 549 10.49 18.49 -13.29
N LEU A 550 9.60 18.95 -14.19
CA LEU A 550 9.80 18.95 -15.63
C LEU A 550 10.98 19.85 -16.06
N SER A 551 11.59 19.53 -17.21
CA SER A 551 12.53 20.42 -17.91
C SER A 551 11.80 21.40 -18.83
N SER A 552 12.53 22.21 -19.60
CA SER A 552 11.92 23.11 -20.59
C SER A 552 11.38 22.39 -21.81
N LYS A 553 11.85 21.16 -22.13
CA LYS A 553 11.50 20.45 -23.37
C LYS A 553 9.98 20.31 -23.59
N PRO A 554 9.17 19.86 -22.62
CA PRO A 554 7.71 19.83 -22.76
C PRO A 554 7.09 21.19 -23.12
N LEU A 555 7.70 22.30 -22.66
CA LEU A 555 7.21 23.65 -22.90
C LEU A 555 7.55 24.16 -24.31
N GLU A 556 8.53 23.55 -24.98
CA GLU A 556 8.96 23.90 -26.33
C GLU A 556 8.19 23.09 -27.40
N GLN A 557 7.55 21.99 -27.00
CA GLN A 557 6.78 21.15 -27.91
C GLN A 557 5.58 21.89 -28.50
N ARG A 558 5.42 21.77 -29.82
CA ARG A 558 4.18 22.15 -30.49
C ARG A 558 3.11 21.13 -30.14
N MET A 559 1.94 21.63 -29.75
CA MET A 559 0.83 20.73 -29.42
C MET A 559 0.20 20.24 -30.72
N GLU A 560 0.42 18.97 -31.07
CA GLU A 560 -0.23 18.38 -32.24
C GLU A 560 -1.70 18.01 -31.93
N VAL A 561 -2.48 17.72 -32.96
CA VAL A 561 -3.78 17.08 -32.76
C VAL A 561 -3.49 15.64 -32.35
N ASN A 562 -3.75 15.32 -31.08
CA ASN A 562 -3.65 13.93 -30.61
C ASN A 562 -4.59 13.07 -31.46
N SER A 563 -4.03 12.09 -32.18
CA SER A 563 -4.81 11.13 -32.98
C SER A 563 -5.18 9.89 -32.17
N PHE A 564 -4.92 9.90 -30.85
CA PHE A 564 -5.40 8.87 -29.93
C PHE A 564 -6.92 8.73 -30.05
N ASP A 565 -7.34 7.68 -30.76
CA ASP A 565 -8.73 7.49 -31.14
C ASP A 565 -9.54 6.99 -29.94
N ARG A 566 -10.12 7.95 -29.22
CA ARG A 566 -11.05 7.67 -28.12
C ARG A 566 -12.34 6.98 -28.57
N LYS A 567 -12.67 7.07 -29.86
CA LYS A 567 -13.84 6.41 -30.45
C LYS A 567 -13.51 4.99 -30.91
N SER A 568 -12.24 4.59 -30.91
CA SER A 568 -11.86 3.22 -31.21
C SER A 568 -12.60 2.28 -30.28
N GLU A 569 -13.11 1.17 -30.83
CA GLU A 569 -13.83 0.17 -30.03
C GLU A 569 -12.97 -0.38 -28.91
N LYS A 570 -11.66 -0.54 -29.15
CA LYS A 570 -10.67 -0.92 -28.13
C LYS A 570 -10.70 0.04 -26.94
N TYR A 571 -10.59 1.35 -27.18
CA TYR A 571 -10.59 2.33 -26.09
C TYR A 571 -11.95 2.46 -25.42
N ALA A 572 -13.03 2.49 -26.21
CA ALA A 572 -14.39 2.55 -25.69
C ALA A 572 -14.75 1.31 -24.84
N SER A 573 -14.21 0.14 -25.18
CA SER A 573 -14.35 -1.09 -24.39
C SER A 573 -13.51 -1.04 -23.12
N ALA A 574 -12.26 -0.60 -23.17
CA ALA A 574 -11.38 -0.45 -22.01
C ALA A 574 -11.96 0.56 -20.98
N ARG A 575 -12.72 1.55 -21.45
CA ARG A 575 -13.38 2.55 -20.59
C ARG A 575 -14.61 2.04 -19.84
N LYS A 576 -15.25 0.98 -20.33
CA LYS A 576 -16.49 0.45 -19.78
C LYS A 576 -16.19 -0.75 -18.88
N ALA A 577 -17.10 -1.01 -17.94
CA ALA A 577 -17.12 -2.30 -17.28
C ALA A 577 -17.18 -3.41 -18.35
N PRO A 578 -16.37 -4.48 -18.25
CA PRO A 578 -16.56 -5.62 -19.12
C PRO A 578 -18.02 -6.07 -18.99
N ARG A 579 -18.73 -6.18 -20.12
CA ARG A 579 -20.06 -6.82 -20.10
C ARG A 579 -19.84 -8.20 -19.50
N ALA A 580 -20.58 -8.52 -18.44
CA ALA A 580 -20.63 -9.88 -17.94
C ALA A 580 -21.06 -10.75 -19.12
N VAL A 581 -20.10 -11.40 -19.77
CA VAL A 581 -20.39 -12.60 -20.53
C VAL A 581 -20.74 -13.57 -19.41
N GLU A 582 -22.03 -13.76 -19.17
CA GLU A 582 -22.48 -14.94 -18.45
C GLU A 582 -21.82 -16.10 -19.18
N ALA A 583 -20.78 -16.67 -18.56
CA ALA A 583 -20.33 -17.99 -18.91
C ALA A 583 -21.45 -18.94 -18.47
N GLY A 584 -22.56 -18.89 -19.21
CA GLY A 584 -23.53 -19.97 -19.27
C GLY A 584 -22.77 -21.15 -19.82
N VAL A 585 -22.23 -21.96 -18.91
CA VAL A 585 -21.96 -23.35 -19.23
C VAL A 585 -23.34 -23.98 -19.42
N GLU A 586 -23.93 -23.80 -20.60
CA GLU A 586 -24.95 -24.71 -21.08
C GLU A 586 -24.24 -26.04 -21.31
N THR A 587 -24.31 -26.93 -20.33
CA THR A 587 -24.04 -28.35 -20.49
C THR A 587 -25.08 -28.93 -21.45
N LYS A 588 -24.89 -28.76 -22.75
CA LYS A 588 -25.50 -29.65 -23.73
C LYS A 588 -24.80 -31.00 -23.65
N VAL A 589 -25.40 -31.90 -22.88
CA VAL A 589 -25.07 -33.33 -22.93
C VAL A 589 -25.64 -33.88 -24.24
N GLU A 590 -24.87 -33.80 -25.31
CA GLU A 590 -25.09 -34.67 -26.46
C GLU A 590 -24.44 -36.03 -26.18
N LYS A 591 -25.29 -37.02 -25.91
CA LYS A 591 -24.92 -38.43 -25.97
C LYS A 591 -24.62 -38.77 -27.42
N ASN A 592 -23.35 -38.83 -27.79
CA ASN A 592 -22.89 -39.75 -28.85
C ASN A 592 -21.46 -40.18 -28.54
N GLY A 593 -21.28 -41.49 -28.38
CA GLY A 593 -20.02 -42.11 -28.06
C GLY A 593 -19.00 -41.96 -29.20
N GLY A 594 -17.79 -41.57 -28.85
CA GLY A 594 -16.65 -41.53 -29.75
C GLY A 594 -15.47 -40.83 -29.09
N LEU A 595 -14.38 -41.55 -28.84
CA LEU A 595 -13.11 -41.01 -28.38
C LEU A 595 -12.65 -39.88 -29.32
N VAL A 596 -12.40 -38.68 -28.78
CA VAL A 596 -11.65 -37.63 -29.46
C VAL A 596 -10.60 -37.06 -28.51
N GLY A 597 -9.35 -37.13 -28.95
CA GLY A 597 -8.18 -36.70 -28.21
C GLY A 597 -8.13 -35.21 -27.92
N TRP A 598 -7.35 -34.88 -26.90
CA TRP A 598 -7.00 -33.52 -26.51
C TRP A 598 -6.33 -32.79 -27.69
N LYS A 599 -7.04 -31.84 -28.29
CA LYS A 599 -6.41 -30.80 -29.11
C LYS A 599 -6.10 -29.63 -28.19
N GLU A 600 -4.84 -29.51 -27.82
CA GLU A 600 -4.26 -28.26 -27.32
C GLU A 600 -4.55 -27.14 -28.33
N VAL A 601 -5.34 -26.15 -27.92
CA VAL A 601 -5.35 -24.85 -28.57
C VAL A 601 -4.39 -23.97 -27.78
N VAL A 602 -3.10 -24.16 -28.02
CA VAL A 602 -2.08 -23.17 -27.64
C VAL A 602 -2.20 -22.04 -28.63
N GLY A 603 -2.99 -21.02 -28.29
CA GLY A 603 -2.97 -19.73 -28.97
C GLY A 603 -1.68 -19.02 -28.60
N SER A 604 -0.68 -19.07 -29.48
CA SER A 604 0.53 -18.27 -29.39
C SER A 604 0.17 -16.79 -29.40
N ILE A 605 0.20 -16.13 -28.24
CA ILE A 605 0.20 -14.68 -28.16
C ILE A 605 1.63 -14.23 -28.45
N GLY A 606 1.91 -14.00 -29.73
CA GLY A 606 3.17 -13.41 -30.16
C GLY A 606 3.27 -11.99 -29.61
N TYR A 607 4.29 -11.75 -28.78
CA TYR A 607 4.73 -10.41 -28.43
C TYR A 607 5.11 -9.68 -29.73
N ARG A 608 4.30 -8.70 -30.16
CA ARG A 608 4.78 -7.69 -31.10
C ARG A 608 5.65 -6.73 -30.29
N LEU A 609 6.96 -6.92 -30.41
CA LEU A 609 7.93 -5.85 -30.22
C LEU A 609 7.50 -4.68 -31.12
N LEU A 610 7.13 -3.56 -30.51
CA LEU A 610 7.10 -2.25 -31.13
C LEU A 610 8.18 -1.42 -30.45
#